data_AF-A0A811T9J6-F1
#
_entry.id   AF-A0A811T9J6-F1
#
_cell.length_a   1.000
_cell.length_b   1.000
_cell.length_c   1.000
_cell.angle_alpha   90.00
_cell.angle_beta   90.00
_cell.angle_gamma   90.00
#
_symmetry.space_group_name_H-M   'P 1'
#
loop_
_entity.id
_entity.type
_entity.pdbx_description
1 polymer ?
#
loop_
_entity_poly.entity_id
_entity_poly.type
_entity_poly.pdbx_seq_one_letter_code
_entity_poly.pdbx_strand_id
1 'polypeptide(L)'
;MNSTEIFSNSGQLNWDAINTLSNIVLVLALVLITGWYAYEVRKQTRLMTKDRERTKVLEEVQDVLTPAIDRIESEIDAIQNKKISWHRYTSGGCGFSSRIGRLFYSTQYGAVQSLFDEKSSGALKDILNKFSDLNRMFPSHDFLIDELNQFYEEIEKEIKTPELKERLEEMTKEFNKEKSAPYRLTGERIENAFQFYGEYLINLEYTIERSPNSNEPHIDFWEENQDELLKFRDKPHIVEIHKQLSRKLIQLKKLDGELLKKLLEIREEYRKEYNFINNEIEPFRGV
;
A
#
# COMPACT_ATOMS: atom_id res chain seq x y z
N MET A 1 -28.32 -43.00 -61.32
CA MET A 1 -28.99 -41.92 -62.07
C MET A 1 -27.93 -41.17 -62.84
N ASN A 2 -28.00 -41.17 -64.16
CA ASN A 2 -27.05 -40.47 -65.03
C ASN A 2 -27.28 -38.96 -64.91
N SER A 3 -26.22 -38.20 -64.63
CA SER A 3 -26.27 -36.73 -64.50
C SER A 3 -26.80 -36.03 -65.76
N THR A 4 -26.75 -36.68 -66.93
CA THR A 4 -27.20 -36.15 -68.22
C THR A 4 -28.72 -36.03 -68.37
N GLU A 5 -29.53 -36.83 -67.66
CA GLU A 5 -31.00 -36.76 -67.75
C GLU A 5 -31.61 -35.65 -66.89
N ILE A 6 -30.84 -35.12 -65.93
CA ILE A 6 -31.31 -34.04 -65.03
C ILE A 6 -31.18 -32.66 -65.70
N PHE A 7 -30.21 -32.50 -66.61
CA PHE A 7 -29.90 -31.20 -67.24
C PHE A 7 -30.45 -31.03 -68.66
N SER A 8 -30.98 -32.09 -69.29
CA SER A 8 -31.55 -32.02 -70.64
C SER A 8 -32.96 -32.62 -70.66
N ASN A 9 -33.94 -31.81 -71.05
CA ASN A 9 -35.28 -32.30 -71.36
C ASN A 9 -35.52 -32.01 -72.85
N SER A 10 -35.78 -33.05 -73.65
CA SER A 10 -36.10 -32.92 -75.08
C SER A 10 -35.07 -32.13 -75.94
N GLY A 11 -33.76 -32.26 -75.66
CA GLY A 11 -32.71 -31.61 -76.47
C GLY A 11 -32.46 -30.12 -76.19
N GLN A 12 -33.16 -29.52 -75.22
CA GLN A 12 -32.86 -28.19 -74.67
C GLN A 12 -32.42 -28.29 -73.20
N LEU A 13 -31.53 -27.39 -72.80
CA LEU A 13 -31.04 -27.27 -71.42
C LEU A 13 -32.21 -26.91 -70.49
N ASN A 14 -32.39 -27.69 -69.41
CA ASN A 14 -33.42 -27.43 -68.41
C ASN A 14 -32.99 -26.28 -67.48
N TRP A 15 -33.22 -25.05 -67.93
CA TRP A 15 -32.84 -23.84 -67.21
C TRP A 15 -33.46 -23.72 -65.82
N ASP A 16 -34.66 -24.26 -65.60
CA ASP A 16 -35.31 -24.26 -64.28
C ASP A 16 -34.63 -25.20 -63.29
N ALA A 17 -34.20 -26.39 -63.74
CA ALA A 17 -33.41 -27.31 -62.92
C ALA A 17 -32.02 -26.72 -62.60
N ILE A 18 -31.40 -26.02 -63.57
CA ILE A 18 -30.12 -25.33 -63.37
C ILE A 18 -30.27 -24.17 -62.37
N ASN A 19 -31.33 -23.35 -62.49
CA ASN A 19 -31.61 -22.26 -61.56
C ASN A 19 -31.88 -22.78 -60.14
N THR A 20 -32.62 -23.89 -60.02
CA THR A 20 -32.90 -24.52 -58.72
C THR A 20 -31.64 -25.06 -58.07
N LEU A 21 -30.79 -25.77 -58.83
CA LEU A 21 -29.49 -26.26 -58.35
C LEU A 21 -28.55 -25.11 -57.98
N SER A 22 -28.51 -24.05 -58.78
CA SER A 22 -27.72 -22.84 -58.50
C SER A 22 -28.17 -22.17 -57.20
N ASN A 23 -29.48 -22.01 -57.00
CA ASN A 23 -30.03 -21.45 -55.77
C ASN A 23 -29.73 -22.33 -54.54
N ILE A 24 -29.81 -23.66 -54.67
CA ILE A 24 -29.43 -24.58 -53.58
C ILE A 24 -27.96 -24.41 -53.23
N VAL A 25 -27.07 -24.33 -54.22
CA VAL A 25 -25.63 -24.12 -54.00
C VAL A 25 -25.36 -22.75 -53.36
N LEU A 26 -26.04 -21.69 -53.82
CA LEU A 26 -25.90 -20.35 -53.25
C LEU A 26 -26.40 -20.28 -51.80
N VAL A 27 -27.53 -20.91 -51.48
CA VAL A 27 -28.05 -20.98 -50.11
C VAL A 27 -27.12 -21.81 -49.22
N LEU A 28 -26.60 -22.94 -49.70
CA LEU A 28 -25.62 -23.74 -48.96
C LEU A 28 -24.33 -22.94 -48.72
N ALA A 29 -23.82 -22.24 -49.73
CA ALA A 29 -22.65 -21.39 -49.61
C ALA A 29 -22.90 -20.27 -48.58
N LEU A 30 -24.07 -19.62 -48.62
CA LEU A 30 -24.45 -18.59 -47.67
C LEU A 30 -24.51 -19.13 -46.23
N VAL A 31 -25.11 -20.30 -46.03
CA VAL A 31 -25.20 -20.96 -44.71
C VAL A 31 -23.81 -21.32 -44.19
N LEU A 32 -22.94 -21.87 -45.04
CA LEU A 32 -21.56 -22.22 -44.66
C LEU A 32 -20.74 -20.98 -44.31
N ILE A 33 -20.83 -19.91 -45.11
CA ILE A 33 -20.16 -18.63 -44.84
C ILE A 33 -20.66 -18.02 -43.53
N THR A 34 -21.98 -18.03 -43.30
CA THR A 34 -22.59 -17.50 -42.08
C THR A 34 -22.17 -18.30 -40.85
N GLY A 35 -22.15 -19.64 -40.94
CA GLY A 35 -21.68 -20.51 -39.87
C GLY A 35 -20.21 -20.33 -39.55
N TRP A 36 -19.36 -20.20 -40.58
CA TRP A 36 -17.93 -19.91 -40.41
C TRP A 36 -17.71 -18.53 -39.77
N TYR A 37 -18.43 -17.51 -40.22
CA TYR A 37 -18.36 -16.17 -39.65
C TYR A 37 -18.79 -16.16 -38.17
N ALA A 38 -19.89 -16.84 -37.83
CA ALA A 38 -20.33 -16.97 -36.44
C ALA A 38 -19.31 -17.70 -35.56
N TYR A 39 -18.62 -18.70 -36.10
CA TYR A 39 -17.53 -19.40 -35.42
C TYR A 39 -16.33 -18.49 -35.16
N GLU A 40 -15.87 -17.73 -36.16
CA GLU A 40 -14.77 -16.78 -36.00
C GLU A 40 -15.11 -15.64 -35.04
N VAL A 41 -16.33 -15.09 -35.11
CA VAL A 41 -16.80 -14.08 -34.15
C VAL A 41 -16.77 -14.64 -32.73
N ARG A 42 -17.26 -15.87 -32.51
CA ARG A 42 -17.22 -16.51 -31.18
C ARG A 42 -15.79 -16.70 -30.67
N LYS A 43 -14.86 -17.08 -31.55
CA LYS A 43 -13.43 -17.21 -31.23
C LYS A 43 -12.82 -15.85 -30.86
N GLN A 44 -13.11 -14.80 -31.62
CA GLN A 44 -12.68 -13.43 -31.31
C GLN A 44 -13.27 -12.92 -30.00
N THR A 45 -14.56 -13.15 -29.74
CA THR A 45 -15.20 -12.76 -28.47
C THR A 45 -14.51 -13.43 -27.29
N ARG A 46 -14.18 -14.73 -27.39
CA ARG A 46 -13.47 -15.45 -26.32
C ARG A 46 -12.08 -14.88 -26.05
N LEU A 47 -11.34 -14.51 -27.11
CA LEU A 47 -10.03 -13.86 -26.97
C LEU A 47 -10.17 -12.48 -26.32
N MET A 48 -11.13 -11.66 -26.77
CA MET A 48 -11.41 -10.35 -26.18
C MET A 48 -11.81 -10.43 -24.70
N THR A 49 -12.64 -11.42 -24.31
CA THR A 49 -12.99 -11.63 -22.90
C THR A 49 -11.75 -11.96 -22.08
N LYS A 50 -10.90 -12.86 -22.58
CA LYS A 50 -9.66 -13.24 -21.90
C LYS A 50 -8.68 -12.06 -21.79
N ASP A 51 -8.54 -11.26 -22.84
CA ASP A 51 -7.68 -10.06 -22.82
C ASP A 51 -8.21 -9.02 -21.85
N ARG A 52 -9.53 -8.80 -21.79
CA ARG A 52 -10.16 -7.90 -20.82
C ARG A 52 -9.96 -8.37 -19.38
N GLU A 53 -10.11 -9.66 -19.13
CA GLU A 53 -9.83 -10.24 -17.82
C GLU A 53 -8.36 -10.09 -17.45
N ARG A 54 -7.44 -10.34 -18.39
CA ARG A 54 -6.01 -10.14 -18.18
C ARG A 54 -5.68 -8.70 -17.82
N THR A 55 -6.23 -7.71 -18.52
CA THR A 55 -6.02 -6.29 -18.18
C THR A 55 -6.54 -5.97 -16.78
N LYS A 56 -7.74 -6.44 -16.44
CA LYS A 56 -8.32 -6.25 -15.11
C LYS A 56 -7.44 -6.86 -14.01
N VAL A 57 -6.95 -8.07 -14.22
CA VAL A 57 -6.05 -8.73 -13.26
C VAL A 57 -4.71 -8.00 -13.16
N LEU A 58 -4.20 -7.45 -14.27
CA LEU A 58 -3.00 -6.63 -14.25
C LEU A 58 -3.19 -5.37 -13.39
N GLU A 59 -4.34 -4.69 -13.51
CA GLU A 59 -4.71 -3.57 -12.63
C GLU A 59 -4.78 -4.01 -11.16
N GLU A 60 -5.41 -5.15 -10.86
CA GLU A 60 -5.43 -5.72 -9.50
C GLU A 60 -4.01 -5.96 -8.95
N VAL A 61 -3.10 -6.44 -9.78
CA VAL A 61 -1.70 -6.66 -9.39
C VAL A 61 -0.98 -5.34 -9.15
N GLN A 62 -1.07 -4.39 -10.08
CA GLN A 62 -0.30 -3.14 -10.05
C GLN A 62 -0.83 -2.13 -9.04
N ASP A 63 -2.15 -2.04 -8.88
CA ASP A 63 -2.78 -1.01 -8.04
C ASP A 63 -3.04 -1.49 -6.61
N VAL A 64 -3.07 -2.81 -6.37
CA VAL A 64 -3.43 -3.37 -5.06
C VAL A 64 -2.35 -4.30 -4.53
N LEU A 65 -2.04 -5.39 -5.22
CA LEU A 65 -1.16 -6.42 -4.67
C LEU A 65 0.26 -5.93 -4.49
N THR A 66 0.86 -5.32 -5.51
CA THR A 66 2.25 -4.84 -5.47
C THR A 66 2.43 -3.71 -4.44
N PRO A 67 1.61 -2.64 -4.42
CA PRO A 67 1.72 -1.61 -3.40
C PRO A 67 1.51 -2.15 -1.98
N ALA A 68 0.58 -3.10 -1.79
CA ALA A 68 0.36 -3.72 -0.49
C ALA A 68 1.58 -4.55 -0.05
N ILE A 69 2.11 -5.40 -0.94
CA ILE A 69 3.32 -6.19 -0.68
C ILE A 69 4.49 -5.28 -0.30
N ASP A 70 4.77 -4.25 -1.09
CA ASP A 70 5.87 -3.32 -0.85
C ASP A 70 5.72 -2.60 0.49
N ARG A 71 4.49 -2.19 0.83
CA ARG A 71 4.18 -1.55 2.12
C ARG A 71 4.45 -2.50 3.28
N ILE A 72 3.96 -3.73 3.21
CA ILE A 72 4.08 -4.73 4.29
C ILE A 72 5.53 -5.19 4.44
N GLU A 73 6.27 -5.37 3.34
CA GLU A 73 7.71 -5.65 3.38
C GLU A 73 8.46 -4.53 4.12
N SER A 74 8.17 -3.27 3.78
CA SER A 74 8.75 -2.11 4.45
C SER A 74 8.37 -2.02 5.93
N GLU A 75 7.13 -2.38 6.29
CA GLU A 75 6.64 -2.38 7.67
C GLU A 75 7.33 -3.46 8.51
N ILE A 76 7.41 -4.69 8.00
CA ILE A 76 8.13 -5.79 8.65
C ILE A 76 9.61 -5.43 8.86
N ASP A 77 10.28 -4.84 7.86
CA ASP A 77 11.67 -4.38 7.97
C ASP A 77 11.82 -3.31 9.07
N ALA A 78 10.89 -2.34 9.11
CA ALA A 78 10.90 -1.28 10.11
C ALA A 78 10.75 -1.84 11.53
N ILE A 79 9.82 -2.78 11.74
CA ILE A 79 9.61 -3.42 13.04
C ILE A 79 10.81 -4.29 13.44
N GLN A 80 11.39 -5.04 12.49
CA GLN A 80 12.54 -5.92 12.74
C GLN A 80 13.80 -5.14 13.13
N ASN A 81 14.06 -4.05 12.42
CA ASN A 81 15.25 -3.24 12.59
C ASN A 81 15.06 -2.11 13.60
N LYS A 82 13.91 -2.07 14.31
CA LYS A 82 13.58 -1.02 15.28
C LYS A 82 13.63 0.39 14.68
N LYS A 83 13.37 0.50 13.38
CA LYS A 83 13.33 1.76 12.63
C LYS A 83 11.93 2.35 12.69
N ILE A 84 11.44 2.52 13.91
CA ILE A 84 10.11 3.01 14.18
C ILE A 84 10.24 4.42 14.72
N SER A 85 9.66 5.38 14.00
CA SER A 85 9.60 6.76 14.44
C SER A 85 8.18 7.27 14.29
N TRP A 86 7.68 7.87 15.36
CA TRP A 86 6.39 8.53 15.41
C TRP A 86 6.57 10.03 15.28
N HIS A 87 5.61 10.65 14.60
CA HIS A 87 5.60 12.07 14.29
C HIS A 87 4.21 12.65 14.54
N ARG A 88 4.18 13.92 14.94
CA ARG A 88 2.94 14.68 15.05
C ARG A 88 2.75 15.56 13.82
N TYR A 89 1.70 15.29 13.06
CA TYR A 89 1.43 16.01 11.83
C TYR A 89 0.88 17.42 12.12
N THR A 90 1.37 18.41 11.36
CA THR A 90 0.94 19.82 11.45
C THR A 90 -0.55 20.02 11.14
N SER A 91 -1.13 19.13 10.32
CA SER A 91 -2.56 19.06 9.99
C SER A 91 -3.44 18.49 11.12
N GLY A 92 -2.85 18.08 12.24
CA GLY A 92 -3.52 17.37 13.34
C GLY A 92 -3.37 15.86 13.24
N GLY A 93 -3.36 15.18 14.41
CA GLY A 93 -3.12 13.75 14.52
C GLY A 93 -1.65 13.36 14.73
N CYS A 94 -1.42 12.09 15.05
CA CYS A 94 -0.10 11.49 15.19
C CYS A 94 -0.04 10.18 14.41
N GLY A 95 1.15 9.81 13.94
CA GLY A 95 1.37 8.52 13.32
C GLY A 95 2.84 8.28 13.02
N PHE A 96 3.13 7.12 12.45
CA PHE A 96 4.49 6.77 12.04
C PHE A 96 5.00 7.71 10.94
N SER A 97 6.26 8.13 11.04
CA SER A 97 6.92 9.10 10.16
C SER A 97 7.12 8.56 8.73
N SER A 98 7.24 7.24 8.60
CA SER A 98 7.35 6.50 7.34
C SER A 98 7.32 5.00 7.61
N ARG A 99 7.06 4.19 6.58
CA ARG A 99 7.17 2.71 6.54
C ARG A 99 6.10 1.90 7.27
N ILE A 100 5.56 2.42 8.36
CA ILE A 100 4.41 1.82 9.07
C ILE A 100 3.19 2.68 8.82
N GLY A 101 2.03 2.08 8.58
CA GLY A 101 0.78 2.86 8.58
C GLY A 101 -0.35 2.18 7.85
N ARG A 102 -1.49 2.87 7.82
CA ARG A 102 -2.77 2.24 7.48
C ARG A 102 -2.83 1.78 6.03
N LEU A 103 -3.59 0.72 5.80
CA LEU A 103 -3.99 0.34 4.45
C LEU A 103 -5.12 1.24 3.97
N PHE A 104 -6.10 1.54 4.83
CA PHE A 104 -7.22 2.40 4.46
C PHE A 104 -7.19 3.74 5.17
N TYR A 105 -7.67 4.77 4.46
CA TYR A 105 -7.93 6.08 5.05
C TYR A 105 -8.90 6.01 6.24
N SER A 106 -8.68 6.90 7.22
CA SER A 106 -9.57 7.12 8.35
C SER A 106 -9.67 8.58 8.68
N THR A 107 -10.89 9.06 8.93
CA THR A 107 -11.14 10.44 9.36
C THR A 107 -10.57 10.74 10.74
N GLN A 108 -10.51 9.75 11.64
CA GLN A 108 -9.92 9.90 12.97
C GLN A 108 -8.42 10.18 12.89
N TYR A 109 -7.75 9.58 11.92
CA TYR A 109 -6.30 9.68 11.70
C TYR A 109 -5.99 10.29 10.35
N GLY A 110 -6.75 11.32 9.93
CA GLY A 110 -6.75 11.84 8.55
C GLY A 110 -5.40 12.36 8.03
N ALA A 111 -4.41 12.55 8.90
CA ALA A 111 -3.04 12.90 8.54
C ALA A 111 -2.07 11.70 8.44
N VAL A 112 -2.48 10.51 8.89
CA VAL A 112 -1.70 9.28 8.80
C VAL A 112 -1.77 8.77 7.37
N GLN A 113 -0.61 8.51 6.77
CA GLN A 113 -0.51 7.95 5.43
C GLN A 113 -1.30 6.64 5.32
N SER A 114 -2.24 6.59 4.38
CA SER A 114 -2.92 5.38 3.96
C SER A 114 -2.41 4.92 2.60
N LEU A 115 -2.36 3.60 2.37
CA LEU A 115 -2.05 3.06 1.05
C LEU A 115 -3.19 3.28 0.05
N PHE A 116 -4.43 3.15 0.52
CA PHE A 116 -5.63 3.27 -0.28
C PHE A 116 -6.47 4.46 0.23
N ASP A 117 -6.56 5.51 -0.59
CA ASP A 117 -7.29 6.75 -0.27
C ASP A 117 -8.76 6.50 0.06
N GLU A 118 -9.38 5.53 -0.61
CA GLU A 118 -10.71 5.03 -0.28
C GLU A 118 -10.85 3.56 -0.68
N LYS A 119 -11.79 2.83 -0.05
CA LYS A 119 -12.18 1.46 -0.44
C LYS A 119 -12.83 1.37 -1.83
N SER A 120 -12.66 2.37 -2.69
CA SER A 120 -13.51 2.64 -3.86
C SER A 120 -12.88 2.27 -5.20
N SER A 121 -11.57 1.97 -5.28
CA SER A 121 -10.98 1.48 -6.55
C SER A 121 -11.59 0.12 -6.94
N GLY A 122 -11.93 -0.03 -8.22
CA GLY A 122 -12.56 -1.25 -8.74
C GLY A 122 -11.70 -2.48 -8.44
N ALA A 123 -10.41 -2.37 -8.73
CA ALA A 123 -9.39 -3.38 -8.47
C ALA A 123 -9.35 -3.85 -7.01
N LEU A 124 -9.38 -2.93 -6.04
CA LEU A 124 -9.38 -3.28 -4.61
C LEU A 124 -10.65 -4.02 -4.22
N LYS A 125 -11.82 -3.56 -4.69
CA LYS A 125 -13.08 -4.27 -4.44
C LYS A 125 -13.07 -5.65 -5.05
N ASP A 126 -12.54 -5.80 -6.26
CA ASP A 126 -12.44 -7.09 -6.93
C ASP A 126 -11.54 -8.07 -6.18
N ILE A 127 -10.36 -7.63 -5.74
CA ILE A 127 -9.47 -8.42 -4.88
C ILE A 127 -10.16 -8.83 -3.58
N LEU A 128 -10.79 -7.89 -2.88
CA LEU A 128 -11.47 -8.16 -1.62
C LEU A 128 -12.67 -9.10 -1.78
N ASN A 129 -13.37 -9.06 -2.92
CA ASN A 129 -14.47 -9.96 -3.23
C ASN A 129 -13.97 -11.38 -3.58
N LYS A 130 -12.88 -11.48 -4.36
CA LYS A 130 -12.28 -12.77 -4.75
C LYS A 130 -11.60 -13.46 -3.56
N PHE A 131 -10.91 -12.69 -2.73
CA PHE A 131 -10.12 -13.18 -1.61
C PHE A 131 -10.68 -12.67 -0.29
N SER A 132 -11.80 -13.25 0.12
CA SER A 132 -12.58 -12.79 1.28
C SER A 132 -11.80 -12.77 2.60
N ASP A 133 -10.75 -13.57 2.75
CA ASP A 133 -9.84 -13.53 3.91
C ASP A 133 -9.25 -12.13 4.12
N LEU A 134 -8.94 -11.42 3.03
CA LEU A 134 -8.35 -10.07 3.07
C LEU A 134 -9.33 -9.05 3.68
N ASN A 135 -10.65 -9.26 3.55
CA ASN A 135 -11.66 -8.41 4.21
C ASN A 135 -11.57 -8.45 5.74
N ARG A 136 -11.02 -9.53 6.30
CA ARG A 136 -10.77 -9.62 7.73
C ARG A 136 -9.38 -9.11 8.07
N MET A 137 -8.37 -9.47 7.29
CA MET A 137 -6.98 -9.18 7.64
C MET A 137 -6.64 -7.68 7.48
N PHE A 138 -7.09 -7.00 6.41
CA PHE A 138 -6.77 -5.58 6.21
C PHE A 138 -7.35 -4.68 7.32
N PRO A 139 -8.62 -4.84 7.75
CA PRO A 139 -9.13 -4.08 8.90
C PRO A 139 -8.46 -4.48 10.22
N SER A 140 -8.07 -5.74 10.39
CA SER A 140 -7.35 -6.16 11.62
C SER A 140 -5.98 -5.50 11.72
N HIS A 141 -5.30 -5.32 10.58
CA HIS A 141 -4.06 -4.57 10.48
C HIS A 141 -4.28 -3.11 10.87
N ASP A 142 -5.24 -2.42 10.25
CA ASP A 142 -5.54 -1.03 10.56
C ASP A 142 -5.92 -0.82 12.03
N PHE A 143 -6.62 -1.78 12.63
CA PHE A 143 -6.94 -1.75 14.06
C PHE A 143 -5.69 -1.78 14.95
N LEU A 144 -4.70 -2.63 14.62
CA LEU A 144 -3.44 -2.67 15.35
C LEU A 144 -2.66 -1.36 15.20
N ILE A 145 -2.64 -0.77 14.00
CA ILE A 145 -2.03 0.54 13.76
C ILE A 145 -2.71 1.63 14.62
N ASP A 146 -4.03 1.61 14.71
CA ASP A 146 -4.79 2.57 15.52
C ASP A 146 -4.49 2.42 17.02
N GLU A 147 -4.42 1.19 17.54
CA GLU A 147 -4.00 0.94 18.93
C GLU A 147 -2.57 1.45 19.18
N LEU A 148 -1.64 1.25 18.24
CA LEU A 148 -0.27 1.77 18.37
C LEU A 148 -0.24 3.30 18.42
N ASN A 149 -1.05 3.96 17.57
CA ASN A 149 -1.17 5.42 17.59
C ASN A 149 -1.79 5.93 18.91
N GLN A 150 -2.76 5.22 19.47
CA GLN A 150 -3.35 5.57 20.77
C GLN A 150 -2.32 5.53 21.90
N PHE A 151 -1.48 4.49 21.95
CA PHE A 151 -0.40 4.43 22.94
C PHE A 151 0.60 5.59 22.80
N TYR A 152 0.91 5.99 21.57
CA TYR A 152 1.74 7.17 21.34
C TYR A 152 1.06 8.45 21.89
N GLU A 153 -0.23 8.65 21.61
CA GLU A 153 -0.96 9.81 22.15
C GLU A 153 -0.99 9.82 23.67
N GLU A 154 -1.12 8.66 24.31
CA GLU A 154 -1.11 8.55 25.77
C GLU A 154 0.24 8.95 26.36
N ILE A 155 1.35 8.48 25.77
CA ILE A 155 2.70 8.89 26.17
C ILE A 155 2.88 10.39 25.97
N GLU A 156 2.48 10.92 24.80
CA GLU A 156 2.59 12.36 24.53
C GLU A 156 1.80 13.18 25.56
N LYS A 157 0.55 12.80 25.86
CA LYS A 157 -0.30 13.47 26.86
C LYS A 157 0.35 13.47 28.25
N GLU A 158 1.02 12.39 28.62
CA GLU A 158 1.66 12.26 29.93
C GLU A 158 3.00 13.01 30.02
N ILE A 159 3.74 13.11 28.93
CA ILE A 159 5.01 13.85 28.86
C ILE A 159 4.77 15.36 28.71
N LYS A 160 3.71 15.76 27.99
CA LYS A 160 3.38 17.17 27.71
C LYS A 160 2.82 17.88 28.94
N THR A 161 3.69 18.16 29.89
CA THR A 161 3.36 18.89 31.11
C THR A 161 3.90 20.33 31.08
N PRO A 162 3.29 21.27 31.84
CA PRO A 162 3.83 22.62 31.98
C PRO A 162 5.27 22.62 32.52
N GLU A 163 5.60 21.72 33.43
CA GLU A 163 6.94 21.63 34.03
C GLU A 163 8.01 21.29 32.98
N LEU A 164 7.74 20.34 32.08
CA LEU A 164 8.67 20.03 30.99
C LEU A 164 8.85 21.22 30.05
N LYS A 165 7.76 21.93 29.75
CA LYS A 165 7.80 23.11 28.88
C LYS A 165 8.69 24.20 29.48
N GLU A 166 8.46 24.55 30.74
CA GLU A 166 9.27 25.54 31.46
C GLU A 166 10.74 25.12 31.52
N ARG A 167 11.00 23.83 31.81
CA ARG A 167 12.37 23.33 31.87
C ARG A 167 13.10 23.39 30.52
N LEU A 168 12.44 23.02 29.42
CA LEU A 168 13.00 23.15 28.08
C LEU A 168 13.32 24.61 27.72
N GLU A 169 12.45 25.56 28.10
CA GLU A 169 12.69 26.99 27.88
C GLU A 169 13.90 27.52 28.69
N GLU A 170 14.12 27.01 29.90
CA GLU A 170 15.29 27.35 30.71
C GLU A 170 16.57 26.76 30.12
N MET A 171 16.57 25.45 29.84
CA MET A 171 17.73 24.74 29.30
C MET A 171 18.19 25.35 27.96
N THR A 172 17.26 25.71 27.07
CA THR A 172 17.60 26.33 25.79
C THR A 172 18.26 27.70 25.96
N LYS A 173 17.86 28.49 26.97
CA LYS A 173 18.50 29.77 27.31
C LYS A 173 19.89 29.56 27.90
N GLU A 174 20.04 28.60 28.82
CA GLU A 174 21.32 28.23 29.44
C GLU A 174 22.32 27.80 28.37
N PHE A 175 21.93 26.85 27.52
CA PHE A 175 22.73 26.36 26.40
C PHE A 175 23.18 27.52 25.49
N ASN A 176 22.25 28.37 25.03
CA ASN A 176 22.60 29.47 24.13
C ASN A 176 23.51 30.53 24.76
N LYS A 177 23.46 30.72 26.08
CA LYS A 177 24.31 31.67 26.80
C LYS A 177 25.78 31.24 26.78
N GLU A 178 26.03 29.94 26.85
CA GLU A 178 27.38 29.35 26.90
C GLU A 178 28.01 29.16 25.52
N LYS A 179 27.20 29.15 24.45
CA LYS A 179 27.67 28.91 23.08
C LYS A 179 27.90 30.21 22.30
N SER A 180 28.89 30.18 21.41
CA SER A 180 29.12 31.25 20.43
C SER A 180 28.09 31.17 19.29
N ALA A 181 27.87 32.28 18.58
CA ALA A 181 26.76 32.45 17.63
C ALA A 181 26.49 31.28 16.66
N PRO A 182 27.48 30.65 16.00
CA PRO A 182 27.19 29.54 15.08
C PRO A 182 26.70 28.27 15.78
N TYR A 183 26.95 28.12 17.08
CA TYR A 183 26.59 26.93 17.86
C TYR A 183 25.35 27.14 18.74
N ARG A 184 24.58 28.21 18.49
CA ARG A 184 23.34 28.47 19.21
C ARG A 184 22.17 27.81 18.52
N LEU A 185 21.19 27.39 19.31
CA LEU A 185 19.85 27.09 18.83
C LEU A 185 19.22 28.37 18.26
N THR A 186 18.42 28.24 17.20
CA THR A 186 17.70 29.33 16.55
C THR A 186 16.36 28.84 16.00
N GLY A 187 15.40 29.74 15.77
CA GLY A 187 14.11 29.45 15.14
C GLY A 187 13.20 28.53 15.97
N GLU A 188 12.54 27.57 15.30
CA GLU A 188 11.57 26.65 15.91
C GLU A 188 12.12 25.85 17.10
N ARG A 189 13.43 25.63 17.16
CA ARG A 189 14.11 24.93 18.26
C ARG A 189 14.05 25.68 19.59
N ILE A 190 13.74 26.97 19.55
CA ILE A 190 13.47 27.81 20.72
C ILE A 190 11.98 28.08 20.82
N GLU A 191 11.38 28.55 19.73
CA GLU A 191 9.99 29.02 19.71
C GLU A 191 8.98 27.89 20.00
N ASN A 192 9.31 26.67 19.57
CA ASN A 192 8.51 25.45 19.74
C ASN A 192 9.36 24.28 20.24
N ALA A 193 10.25 24.53 21.23
CA ALA A 193 11.19 23.54 21.76
C ALA A 193 10.53 22.20 22.14
N PHE A 194 9.33 22.23 22.74
CA PHE A 194 8.59 21.01 23.05
C PHE A 194 8.19 20.22 21.79
N GLN A 195 7.73 20.89 20.73
CA GLN A 195 7.36 20.18 19.51
C GLN A 195 8.58 19.52 18.86
N PHE A 196 9.74 20.17 18.93
CA PHE A 196 10.98 19.65 18.36
C PHE A 196 11.58 18.50 19.20
N TYR A 197 11.82 18.73 20.50
CA TYR A 197 12.47 17.74 21.37
C TYR A 197 11.49 16.72 21.96
N GLY A 198 10.20 17.01 21.97
CA GLY A 198 9.14 16.08 22.38
C GLY A 198 9.13 14.81 21.53
N GLU A 199 9.45 14.92 20.24
CA GLU A 199 9.59 13.75 19.38
C GLU A 199 10.70 12.81 19.86
N TYR A 200 11.87 13.35 20.23
CA TYR A 200 12.96 12.52 20.76
C TYR A 200 12.62 11.92 22.13
N LEU A 201 11.86 12.64 22.96
CA LEU A 201 11.40 12.13 24.25
C LEU A 201 10.45 10.94 24.12
N ILE A 202 9.58 10.95 23.10
CA ILE A 202 8.58 9.91 22.89
C ILE A 202 9.18 8.71 22.12
N ASN A 203 10.11 8.96 21.20
CA ASN A 203 10.73 7.93 20.37
C ASN A 203 11.91 7.22 21.06
N LEU A 204 11.61 6.21 21.90
CA LEU A 204 12.60 5.47 22.72
C LEU A 204 13.84 4.95 22.00
N GLU A 205 13.65 4.40 20.80
CA GLU A 205 14.69 3.67 20.06
C GLU A 205 15.33 4.55 18.98
N TYR A 206 14.92 5.81 18.89
CA TYR A 206 15.45 6.74 17.91
C TYR A 206 16.81 7.28 18.35
N THR A 207 17.84 6.98 17.56
CA THR A 207 19.16 7.58 17.72
C THR A 207 19.26 8.74 16.74
N ILE A 208 19.59 9.93 17.24
CA ILE A 208 19.84 11.08 16.38
C ILE A 208 21.22 10.90 15.75
N GLU A 209 21.27 10.68 14.44
CA GLU A 209 22.53 10.56 13.71
C GLU A 209 23.06 11.96 13.34
N ARG A 210 24.35 12.19 13.63
CA ARG A 210 25.05 13.42 13.24
C ARG A 210 25.78 13.22 11.92
N SER A 211 25.63 14.18 11.01
CA SER A 211 26.45 14.19 9.80
C SER A 211 27.91 14.52 10.12
N PRO A 212 28.90 13.83 9.53
CA PRO A 212 30.30 14.16 9.75
C PRO A 212 30.59 15.62 9.39
N ASN A 213 31.25 16.34 10.30
CA ASN A 213 31.63 17.75 10.15
C ASN A 213 30.45 18.73 9.98
N SER A 214 29.23 18.35 10.32
CA SER A 214 28.12 19.31 10.39
C SER A 214 28.07 20.01 11.75
N ASN A 215 27.70 21.28 11.71
CA ASN A 215 27.39 22.05 12.91
C ASN A 215 25.90 21.93 13.17
N GLU A 216 25.53 21.13 14.16
CA GLU A 216 24.15 20.74 14.44
C GLU A 216 23.78 21.02 15.92
N PRO A 217 23.58 22.29 16.31
CA PRO A 217 23.39 22.69 17.71
C PRO A 217 22.25 22.00 18.46
N HIS A 218 21.22 21.55 17.75
CA HIS A 218 20.15 20.73 18.32
C HIS A 218 20.57 19.35 18.79
N ILE A 219 21.53 18.72 18.11
CA ILE A 219 22.08 17.44 18.54
C ILE A 219 22.98 17.68 19.74
N ASP A 220 23.82 18.72 19.69
CA ASP A 220 24.64 19.12 20.84
C ASP A 220 23.76 19.36 22.07
N PHE A 221 22.66 20.12 21.91
CA PHE A 221 21.70 20.34 22.99
C PHE A 221 21.08 19.04 23.50
N TRP A 222 20.63 18.15 22.60
CA TRP A 222 20.06 16.88 23.02
C TRP A 222 21.08 16.02 23.78
N GLU A 223 22.29 15.85 23.24
CA GLU A 223 23.34 15.04 23.86
C GLU A 223 23.73 15.56 25.25
N GLU A 224 23.77 16.88 25.44
CA GLU A 224 24.10 17.52 26.73
C GLU A 224 22.96 17.39 27.76
N ASN A 225 21.70 17.29 27.32
CA ASN A 225 20.53 17.41 28.21
C ASN A 225 19.65 16.15 28.28
N GLN A 226 19.90 15.13 27.45
CA GLN A 226 19.04 13.95 27.31
C GLN A 226 18.82 13.22 28.64
N ASP A 227 19.84 13.06 29.48
CA ASP A 227 19.72 12.32 30.74
C ASP A 227 18.72 12.97 31.71
N GLU A 228 18.59 14.29 31.67
CA GLU A 228 17.60 15.00 32.47
C GLU A 228 16.22 14.95 31.82
N LEU A 229 16.16 15.23 30.51
CA LEU A 229 14.92 15.24 29.74
C LEU A 229 14.22 13.87 29.77
N LEU A 230 14.98 12.77 29.68
CA LEU A 230 14.46 11.42 29.73
C LEU A 230 13.82 11.06 31.08
N LYS A 231 14.13 11.76 32.19
CA LYS A 231 13.47 11.53 33.49
C LYS A 231 11.98 11.86 33.46
N PHE A 232 11.54 12.77 32.58
CA PHE A 232 10.11 13.07 32.40
C PHE A 232 9.32 11.88 31.85
N ARG A 233 10.02 10.89 31.29
CA ARG A 233 9.49 9.63 30.78
C ARG A 233 9.50 8.50 31.82
N ASP A 234 10.25 8.64 32.90
CA ASP A 234 10.46 7.59 33.91
C ASP A 234 9.25 7.46 34.86
N LYS A 235 8.06 7.39 34.27
CA LYS A 235 6.79 7.20 34.96
C LYS A 235 6.35 5.74 34.84
N PRO A 236 5.87 5.10 35.91
CA PRO A 236 5.45 3.69 35.87
C PRO A 236 4.40 3.39 34.78
N HIS A 237 3.52 4.35 34.48
CA HIS A 237 2.49 4.20 33.46
C HIS A 237 3.09 4.18 32.05
N ILE A 238 3.98 5.11 31.72
CA ILE A 238 4.73 5.13 30.45
C ILE A 238 5.51 3.81 30.26
N VAL A 239 6.15 3.28 31.30
CA VAL A 239 6.85 1.98 31.24
C VAL A 239 5.89 0.84 30.88
N GLU A 240 4.65 0.85 31.40
CA GLU A 240 3.66 -0.17 31.06
C GLU A 240 3.14 0.00 29.64
N ILE A 241 2.88 1.22 29.18
CA ILE A 241 2.50 1.49 27.78
C ILE A 241 3.57 0.93 26.83
N HIS A 242 4.86 1.11 27.13
CA HIS A 242 5.94 0.58 26.29
C HIS A 242 5.95 -0.95 26.18
N LYS A 243 5.59 -1.67 27.25
CA LYS A 243 5.41 -3.13 27.18
C LYS A 243 4.23 -3.49 26.28
N GLN A 244 3.14 -2.73 26.34
CA GLN A 244 1.98 -2.94 25.49
C GLN A 244 2.29 -2.66 24.01
N LEU A 245 2.97 -1.55 23.72
CA LEU A 245 3.50 -1.22 22.39
C LEU A 245 4.33 -2.38 21.83
N SER A 246 5.29 -2.88 22.59
CA SER A 246 6.15 -4.00 22.17
C SER A 246 5.33 -5.25 21.83
N ARG A 247 4.32 -5.59 22.64
CA ARG A 247 3.42 -6.73 22.37
C ARG A 247 2.60 -6.51 21.11
N LYS A 248 2.10 -5.30 20.86
CA LYS A 248 1.31 -4.98 19.67
C LYS A 248 2.14 -4.97 18.41
N LEU A 249 3.38 -4.47 18.45
CA LEU A 249 4.32 -4.55 17.33
C LEU A 249 4.63 -6.01 16.95
N ILE A 250 4.74 -6.92 17.93
CA ILE A 250 4.88 -8.35 17.66
C ILE A 250 3.62 -8.93 17.00
N GLN A 251 2.42 -8.52 17.44
CA GLN A 251 1.16 -8.94 16.84
C GLN A 251 1.02 -8.44 15.41
N LEU A 252 1.35 -7.17 15.16
CA LEU A 252 1.35 -6.52 13.84
C LEU A 252 2.29 -7.25 12.90
N LYS A 253 3.57 -7.40 13.27
CA LYS A 253 4.55 -8.14 12.47
C LYS A 253 4.11 -9.56 12.13
N LYS A 254 3.43 -10.25 13.07
CA LYS A 254 2.90 -11.60 12.81
C LYS A 254 1.79 -11.55 11.76
N LEU A 255 0.82 -10.63 11.93
CA LEU A 255 -0.25 -10.44 10.97
C LEU A 255 0.29 -10.06 9.59
N ASP A 256 1.28 -9.17 9.54
CA ASP A 256 1.96 -8.74 8.32
C ASP A 256 2.64 -9.91 7.59
N GLY A 257 3.30 -10.79 8.34
CA GLY A 257 3.90 -12.00 7.77
C GLY A 257 2.84 -12.93 7.16
N GLU A 258 1.68 -13.06 7.80
CA GLU A 258 0.54 -13.82 7.26
C GLU A 258 -0.05 -13.11 6.02
N LEU A 259 -0.18 -11.78 6.05
CA LEU A 259 -0.71 -10.95 4.96
C LEU A 259 0.19 -11.04 3.72
N LEU A 260 1.50 -10.82 3.92
CA LEU A 260 2.52 -10.83 2.87
C LEU A 260 2.54 -12.19 2.16
N LYS A 261 2.54 -13.28 2.93
CA LYS A 261 2.48 -14.63 2.37
C LYS A 261 1.25 -14.81 1.48
N LYS A 262 0.07 -14.39 1.96
CA LYS A 262 -1.19 -14.51 1.22
C LYS A 262 -1.18 -13.67 -0.06
N LEU A 263 -0.71 -12.43 0.00
CA LEU A 263 -0.63 -11.54 -1.16
C LEU A 263 0.34 -12.07 -2.22
N LEU A 264 1.49 -12.60 -1.81
CA LEU A 264 2.44 -13.25 -2.72
C LEU A 264 1.86 -14.50 -3.37
N GLU A 265 1.13 -15.33 -2.62
CA GLU A 265 0.41 -16.50 -3.16
C GLU A 265 -0.60 -16.09 -4.24
N ILE A 266 -1.41 -15.06 -3.98
CA ILE A 266 -2.39 -14.51 -4.94
C ILE A 266 -1.68 -13.99 -6.19
N ARG A 267 -0.61 -13.20 -6.01
CA ARG A 267 0.17 -12.64 -7.11
C ARG A 267 0.78 -13.73 -8.00
N GLU A 268 1.27 -14.80 -7.38
CA GLU A 268 1.83 -15.95 -8.09
C GLU A 268 0.76 -16.81 -8.80
N GLU A 269 -0.44 -16.93 -8.24
CA GLU A 269 -1.59 -17.56 -8.89
C GLU A 269 -1.95 -16.80 -10.18
N TYR A 270 -2.09 -15.48 -10.09
CA TYR A 270 -2.36 -14.63 -11.24
C TYR A 270 -1.25 -14.69 -12.31
N ARG A 271 0.02 -14.74 -11.90
CA ARG A 271 1.15 -14.93 -12.82
C ARG A 271 0.99 -16.19 -13.66
N LYS A 272 0.64 -17.31 -13.04
CA LYS A 272 0.48 -18.61 -13.71
C LYS A 272 -0.77 -18.67 -14.58
N GLU A 273 -1.91 -18.18 -14.08
CA GLU A 273 -3.19 -18.28 -14.79
C GLU A 273 -3.20 -17.43 -16.07
N TYR A 274 -2.62 -16.23 -16.00
CA TYR A 274 -2.65 -15.25 -17.08
C TYR A 274 -1.34 -15.13 -17.87
N ASN A 275 -0.34 -15.97 -17.55
CA ASN A 275 0.99 -15.99 -18.17
C ASN A 275 1.65 -14.60 -18.23
N PHE A 276 1.59 -13.85 -17.13
CA PHE A 276 2.29 -12.58 -17.02
C PHE A 276 3.80 -12.80 -16.98
N ILE A 277 4.54 -11.91 -17.64
CA ILE A 277 6.01 -11.86 -17.57
C ILE A 277 6.39 -11.16 -16.26
N ASN A 278 7.51 -11.55 -15.64
CA ASN A 278 7.91 -11.04 -14.31
C ASN A 278 7.93 -9.49 -14.23
N ASN A 279 8.34 -8.81 -15.30
CA ASN A 279 8.38 -7.34 -15.35
C ASN A 279 7.00 -6.65 -15.43
N GLU A 280 5.92 -7.38 -15.74
CA GLU A 280 4.55 -6.87 -15.72
C GLU A 280 3.98 -6.85 -14.28
N ILE A 281 4.44 -7.76 -13.44
CA ILE A 281 3.97 -7.97 -12.06
C ILE A 281 4.90 -7.32 -11.02
N GLU A 282 6.21 -7.39 -11.30
CA GLU A 282 7.27 -6.75 -10.55
C GLU A 282 7.89 -5.69 -11.46
N PRO A 283 7.26 -4.49 -11.58
CA PRO A 283 7.88 -3.41 -12.34
C PRO A 283 9.26 -3.15 -11.75
N PHE A 284 10.27 -3.06 -12.63
CA PHE A 284 11.68 -2.95 -12.24
C PHE A 284 11.85 -1.93 -11.11
N ARG A 285 12.22 -2.43 -9.92
CA ARG A 285 12.71 -1.61 -8.81
C ARG A 285 14.07 -1.07 -9.27
N GLY A 286 14.08 0.15 -9.81
CA GLY A 286 15.32 0.84 -10.18
C GLY A 286 16.27 0.85 -8.98
N VAL A 287 17.48 0.35 -9.19
CA VAL A 287 18.61 0.48 -8.26
C VAL A 287 19.08 1.94 -8.26
#